data_AF-A0AAD4S5H8-F1
#
_entry.id   AF-A0AAD4S5H8-F1
#
_cell.length_a   1.000
_cell.length_b   1.000
_cell.length_c   1.000
_cell.angle_alpha   90.00
_cell.angle_beta   90.00
_cell.angle_gamma   90.00
#
_symmetry.space_group_name_H-M   'P 1'
#
loop_
_entity.id
_entity.type
_entity.pdbx_description
1 polymer ?
#
loop_
_entity_poly.entity_id
_entity_poly.type
_entity_poly.pdbx_seq_one_letter_code
_entity_poly.pdbx_strand_id
1 'polypeptide(L)'
;MQKCDTIAKRKKKSKNKEYQRWMASWCKGTGRPPKSGPCSMDYHVCTDGYFRPGRKGGHGVIIRDNVGKPVVASAFTSTEAKSFLYHQVKALAVAVELAVEYSLEDIQLFCNAKHVARLVNSSIGSATGCTEHSSKHFDVICKRCMKDLTKSDYELVFPLLRSIAAAGPKFDVPLHVVKVPRDLNRAADYLAKNGEPGMEVLSPSGLPDELKEILCEDYVESDNYGLPCCTSPRWLWVVFRGW
;
A
#
# COMPACT_ATOMS: atom_id res chain seq x y z
N MET A 1 15.82 -37.24 21.09
CA MET A 1 14.81 -36.17 21.17
C MET A 1 15.34 -34.82 21.67
N GLN A 2 16.14 -34.73 22.75
CA GLN A 2 16.58 -33.43 23.35
C GLN A 2 17.40 -32.47 22.45
N LYS A 3 18.11 -32.95 21.42
CA LYS A 3 18.92 -32.09 20.53
C LYS A 3 18.08 -31.26 19.54
N CYS A 4 16.95 -31.78 19.05
CA CYS A 4 16.07 -31.06 18.12
C CYS A 4 15.35 -29.88 18.80
N ASP A 5 14.89 -30.06 20.03
CA ASP A 5 14.21 -29.02 20.81
C ASP A 5 15.13 -27.83 21.12
N THR A 6 16.43 -28.10 21.29
CA THR A 6 17.44 -27.07 21.59
C THR A 6 17.73 -26.20 20.36
N ILE A 7 17.76 -26.80 19.17
CA ILE A 7 17.96 -26.10 17.90
C ILE A 7 16.72 -25.26 17.55
N ALA A 8 15.51 -25.80 17.73
CA ALA A 8 14.27 -25.08 17.51
C ALA A 8 14.13 -23.86 18.44
N LYS A 9 14.45 -24.02 19.73
CA LYS A 9 14.46 -22.91 20.70
C LYS A 9 15.50 -21.83 20.38
N ARG A 10 16.70 -22.20 19.91
CA ARG A 10 17.73 -21.25 19.47
C ARG A 10 17.32 -20.48 18.21
N LYS A 11 16.72 -21.16 17.22
CA LYS A 11 16.17 -20.50 16.02
C LYS A 11 15.05 -19.53 16.37
N LYS A 12 14.12 -19.90 17.27
CA LYS A 12 13.06 -19.02 17.77
C LYS A 12 13.61 -17.79 18.51
N LYS A 13 14.63 -17.96 19.35
CA LYS A 13 15.28 -16.86 20.08
C LYS A 13 16.08 -15.92 19.17
N SER A 14 16.74 -16.46 18.13
CA SER A 14 17.46 -15.66 17.13
C SER A 14 16.52 -14.80 16.30
N LYS A 15 15.42 -15.38 15.78
CA LYS A 15 14.38 -14.65 15.05
C LYS A 15 13.78 -13.51 15.87
N ASN A 16 13.55 -13.72 17.17
CA ASN A 16 13.06 -12.69 18.08
C ASN A 16 14.06 -11.52 18.24
N LYS A 17 15.36 -11.79 18.31
CA LYS A 17 16.38 -10.72 18.43
C LYS A 17 16.50 -9.87 17.16
N GLU A 18 16.38 -10.50 15.99
CA GLU A 18 16.38 -9.83 14.69
C GLU A 18 15.12 -8.97 14.51
N TYR A 19 13.95 -9.51 14.86
CA TYR A 19 12.67 -8.80 14.95
C TYR A 19 12.76 -7.52 15.78
N GLN A 20 13.26 -7.62 17.02
CA GLN A 20 13.41 -6.46 17.91
C GLN A 20 14.38 -5.41 17.35
N ARG A 21 15.47 -5.84 16.69
CA ARG A 21 16.43 -4.92 16.05
C ARG A 21 15.82 -4.22 14.85
N TRP A 22 15.03 -4.94 14.03
CA TRP A 22 14.38 -4.39 12.86
C TRP A 22 13.32 -3.37 13.25
N MET A 23 12.43 -3.69 14.20
CA MET A 23 11.46 -2.72 14.73
C MET A 23 12.12 -1.50 15.39
N ALA A 24 13.18 -1.71 16.18
CA ALA A 24 13.94 -0.60 16.77
C ALA A 24 14.63 0.28 15.71
N SER A 25 14.76 -0.19 14.47
CA SER A 25 15.31 0.59 13.36
C SER A 25 14.28 1.48 12.66
N TRP A 26 12.97 1.24 12.84
CA TRP A 26 11.91 2.03 12.21
C TRP A 26 11.98 3.51 12.62
N CYS A 27 12.28 3.78 13.89
CA CYS A 27 12.34 5.15 14.44
C CYS A 27 13.69 5.85 14.20
N LYS A 28 14.70 5.16 13.64
CA LYS A 28 16.07 5.69 13.50
C LYS A 28 16.30 6.49 12.23
N GLY A 29 15.27 6.65 11.41
CA GLY A 29 15.30 7.50 10.24
C GLY A 29 13.99 7.39 9.51
N THR A 30 13.08 8.32 9.77
CA THR A 30 12.12 8.75 8.75
C THR A 30 12.94 9.45 7.69
N GLY A 31 13.53 8.67 6.79
CA GLY A 31 14.24 9.21 5.65
C GLY A 31 13.22 9.92 4.78
N ARG A 32 13.02 11.22 5.01
CA ARG A 32 12.96 12.08 3.83
C ARG A 32 14.20 11.71 3.03
N PRO A 33 14.05 11.20 1.80
CA PRO A 33 15.22 10.88 1.00
C PRO A 33 16.09 12.14 0.98
N PRO A 34 17.42 12.02 1.13
CA PRO A 34 18.29 13.17 0.95
C PRO A 34 17.95 13.78 -0.42
N LYS A 35 17.62 15.08 -0.46
CA LYS A 35 17.19 15.83 -1.66
C LYS A 35 18.18 15.78 -2.84
N SER A 36 19.33 15.14 -2.65
CA SER A 36 20.45 15.07 -3.56
C SER A 36 21.12 13.69 -3.45
N GLY A 37 20.48 12.66 -3.99
CA GLY A 37 21.04 11.33 -4.13
C GLY A 37 20.48 10.64 -5.37
N PRO A 38 21.29 9.90 -6.17
CA PRO A 38 20.88 9.31 -7.44
C PRO A 38 20.03 8.03 -7.31
N CYS A 39 19.29 7.86 -6.23
CA CYS A 39 18.40 6.70 -6.03
C CYS A 39 17.00 7.21 -5.74
N SER A 40 16.11 7.13 -6.73
CA SER A 40 14.68 7.12 -6.44
C SER A 40 14.43 6.00 -5.43
N MET A 41 13.72 6.33 -4.36
CA MET A 41 13.33 5.34 -3.36
C MET A 41 11.95 4.86 -3.76
N ASP A 42 11.84 3.61 -4.20
CA ASP A 42 10.56 2.99 -4.49
C ASP A 42 9.80 2.77 -3.18
N TYR A 43 8.68 3.48 -2.99
CA TYR A 43 7.80 3.25 -1.85
C TYR A 43 6.69 2.27 -2.21
N HIS A 44 6.50 1.25 -1.38
CA HIS A 44 5.45 0.27 -1.55
C HIS A 44 4.20 0.67 -0.77
N VAL A 45 3.11 0.94 -1.48
CA VAL A 45 1.86 1.42 -0.90
C VAL A 45 0.77 0.35 -1.00
N CYS A 46 0.47 -0.30 0.12
CA CYS A 46 -0.52 -1.36 0.19
C CYS A 46 -1.86 -0.79 0.68
N THR A 47 -2.94 -1.13 -0.03
CA THR A 47 -4.29 -0.61 0.24
C THR A 47 -5.32 -1.72 0.31
N ASP A 48 -6.31 -1.58 1.18
CA ASP A 48 -7.47 -2.46 1.19
C ASP A 48 -8.74 -1.72 1.62
N GLY A 49 -9.88 -2.21 1.12
CA GLY A 49 -11.21 -1.72 1.42
C GLY A 49 -12.05 -2.82 2.05
N TYR A 50 -12.64 -2.51 3.20
CA TYR A 50 -13.51 -3.42 3.93
C TYR A 50 -14.96 -2.95 3.85
N PHE A 51 -15.86 -3.91 3.62
CA PHE A 51 -17.29 -3.64 3.51
C PHE A 51 -18.09 -4.83 4.06
N ARG A 52 -19.00 -4.56 4.99
CA ARG A 52 -20.05 -5.50 5.40
C ARG A 52 -21.41 -4.79 5.35
N PRO A 53 -22.34 -5.24 4.48
CA PRO A 53 -23.70 -4.68 4.39
C PRO A 53 -24.38 -4.60 5.76
N GLY A 54 -25.01 -3.45 6.04
CA GLY A 54 -25.75 -3.22 7.29
C GLY A 54 -24.88 -3.24 8.56
N ARG A 55 -23.55 -3.20 8.44
CA ARG A 55 -22.63 -3.19 9.59
C ARG A 55 -21.67 -2.02 9.51
N LYS A 56 -20.47 -2.25 8.99
CA LYS A 56 -19.40 -1.25 8.95
C LYS A 56 -18.66 -1.34 7.63
N GLY A 57 -18.12 -0.20 7.22
CA GLY A 57 -17.18 -0.09 6.12
C GLY A 57 -15.87 0.50 6.62
N GLY A 58 -14.81 0.38 5.83
CA GLY A 58 -13.51 0.93 6.21
C GLY A 58 -12.49 0.80 5.11
N HIS A 59 -11.37 1.49 5.28
CA HIS A 59 -10.21 1.33 4.42
C HIS A 59 -8.93 1.40 5.22
N GLY A 60 -7.92 0.71 4.72
CA GLY A 60 -6.58 0.63 5.32
C GLY A 60 -5.52 0.95 4.28
N VAL A 61 -4.52 1.71 4.69
CA VAL A 61 -3.38 2.11 3.87
C VAL A 61 -2.11 1.92 4.68
N ILE A 62 -1.09 1.32 4.07
CA ILE A 62 0.26 1.31 4.66
C ILE A 62 1.31 1.59 3.58
N ILE A 63 2.15 2.58 3.86
CA ILE A 63 3.29 2.95 3.01
C ILE A 63 4.55 2.41 3.66
N ARG A 64 5.34 1.70 2.87
CA ARG A 64 6.63 1.13 3.27
C ARG A 64 7.74 1.63 2.36
N ASP A 65 8.95 1.74 2.91
CA ASP A 65 10.14 1.98 2.10
C ASP A 65 10.55 0.71 1.31
N ASN A 66 11.60 0.84 0.49
CA ASN A 66 12.16 -0.23 -0.33
C ASN A 66 12.77 -1.40 0.47
N VAL A 67 12.94 -1.27 1.79
CA VAL A 67 13.37 -2.34 2.69
C VAL A 67 12.22 -2.85 3.57
N GLY A 68 10.99 -2.50 3.23
CA GLY A 68 9.77 -3.00 3.87
C GLY A 68 9.44 -2.34 5.22
N LYS A 69 10.17 -1.32 5.66
CA LYS A 69 9.87 -0.61 6.92
C LYS A 69 8.68 0.31 6.74
N PRO A 70 7.77 0.39 7.72
CA PRO A 70 6.64 1.30 7.65
C PRO A 70 7.11 2.75 7.72
N VAL A 71 6.55 3.59 6.84
CA VAL A 71 6.75 5.05 6.83
C VAL A 71 5.56 5.74 7.47
N VAL A 72 4.35 5.41 7.00
CA VAL A 72 3.08 5.92 7.50
C VAL A 72 1.98 4.89 7.22
N ALA A 73 0.98 4.83 8.10
CA ALA A 73 -0.23 4.06 7.86
C ALA A 73 -1.47 4.93 8.10
N SER A 74 -2.59 4.53 7.53
CA SER A 74 -3.89 5.11 7.85
C SER A 74 -4.95 4.03 7.93
N ALA A 75 -5.83 4.18 8.91
CA ALA A 75 -7.01 3.36 9.08
C ALA A 75 -8.23 4.27 9.15
N PHE A 76 -9.30 3.85 8.51
CA PHE A 76 -10.59 4.49 8.62
C PHE A 76 -11.67 3.44 8.79
N THR A 77 -12.57 3.63 9.75
CA THR A 77 -13.81 2.88 9.80
C THR A 77 -15.02 3.82 9.88
N SER A 78 -16.08 3.39 9.23
CA SER A 78 -17.38 4.05 9.18
C SER A 78 -18.44 3.11 9.71
N THR A 79 -19.33 3.65 10.55
CA THR A 79 -20.57 2.99 10.99
C THR A 79 -21.57 2.83 9.85
N GLU A 80 -21.42 3.57 8.75
CA GLU A 80 -22.18 3.41 7.52
C GLU A 80 -21.32 2.75 6.44
N ALA A 81 -21.72 1.56 6.01
CA ALA A 81 -21.08 0.85 4.92
C ALA A 81 -21.66 1.34 3.58
N LYS A 82 -20.84 2.04 2.76
CA LYS A 82 -21.29 2.51 1.43
C LYS A 82 -21.31 1.37 0.40
N SER A 83 -20.15 1.05 -0.17
CA SER A 83 -19.97 -0.09 -1.06
C SER A 83 -18.53 -0.59 -1.00
N PHE A 84 -18.31 -1.85 -1.41
CA PHE A 84 -16.96 -2.41 -1.50
C PHE A 84 -16.07 -1.59 -2.45
N LEU A 85 -16.60 -1.20 -3.62
CA LEU A 85 -15.85 -0.43 -4.60
C LEU A 85 -15.47 0.95 -4.06
N TYR A 86 -16.40 1.64 -3.37
CA TYR A 86 -16.10 2.91 -2.72
C TYR A 86 -14.94 2.81 -1.74
N HIS A 87 -14.98 1.84 -0.82
CA HIS A 87 -13.94 1.70 0.19
C HIS A 87 -12.57 1.36 -0.40
N GLN A 88 -12.54 0.52 -1.46
CA GLN A 88 -11.29 0.20 -2.15
C GLN A 88 -10.70 1.41 -2.89
N VAL A 89 -11.51 2.17 -3.63
CA VAL A 89 -11.01 3.35 -4.36
C VAL A 89 -10.67 4.48 -3.39
N LYS A 90 -11.40 4.61 -2.26
CA LYS A 90 -11.05 5.59 -1.21
C LYS A 90 -9.72 5.26 -0.56
N ALA A 91 -9.40 3.97 -0.32
CA ALA A 91 -8.09 3.55 0.16
C ALA A 91 -6.96 4.04 -0.76
N LEU A 92 -7.12 3.86 -2.07
CA LEU A 92 -6.16 4.33 -3.07
C LEU A 92 -6.05 5.86 -3.13
N ALA A 93 -7.17 6.57 -3.03
CA ALA A 93 -7.16 8.04 -2.98
C ALA A 93 -6.41 8.55 -1.74
N VAL A 94 -6.66 7.98 -0.56
CA VAL A 94 -5.96 8.34 0.69
C VAL A 94 -4.48 7.98 0.61
N ALA A 95 -4.13 6.84 0.00
CA ALA A 95 -2.74 6.47 -0.25
C ALA A 95 -1.99 7.52 -1.09
N VAL A 96 -2.60 8.01 -2.16
CA VAL A 96 -2.01 9.05 -3.01
C VAL A 96 -1.92 10.39 -2.27
N GLU A 97 -2.94 10.76 -1.50
CA GLU A 97 -2.93 11.96 -0.65
C GLU A 97 -1.78 11.92 0.37
N LEU A 98 -1.62 10.80 1.08
CA LEU A 98 -0.53 10.59 2.04
C LEU A 98 0.85 10.62 1.36
N ALA A 99 1.00 10.00 0.19
CA ALA A 99 2.26 10.02 -0.53
C ALA A 99 2.67 11.46 -0.92
N VAL A 100 1.72 12.28 -1.38
CA VAL A 100 1.95 13.70 -1.66
C VAL A 100 2.32 14.48 -0.39
N GLU A 101 1.58 14.27 0.71
CA GLU A 101 1.84 14.93 2.00
C GLU A 101 3.26 14.64 2.51
N TYR A 102 3.71 13.40 2.36
CA TYR A 102 5.04 12.96 2.78
C TYR A 102 6.14 13.22 1.75
N SER A 103 5.79 13.86 0.62
CA SER A 103 6.72 14.16 -0.49
C SER A 103 7.41 12.88 -1.03
N LEU A 104 6.62 11.83 -1.24
CA LEU A 104 7.06 10.57 -1.81
C LEU A 104 6.80 10.59 -3.32
N GLU A 105 7.85 10.84 -4.10
CA GLU A 105 7.75 11.08 -5.55
C GLU A 105 7.75 9.79 -6.39
N ASP A 106 8.22 8.67 -5.83
CA ASP A 106 8.27 7.36 -6.50
C ASP A 106 7.50 6.30 -5.69
N ILE A 107 6.27 6.01 -6.09
CA ILE A 107 5.39 5.08 -5.38
C ILE A 107 4.86 3.98 -6.28
N GLN A 108 4.73 2.78 -5.73
CA GLN A 108 4.00 1.66 -6.34
C GLN A 108 2.76 1.33 -5.52
N LEU A 109 1.59 1.47 -6.13
CA LEU A 109 0.30 1.21 -5.48
C LEU A 109 -0.09 -0.26 -5.62
N PHE A 110 -0.47 -0.89 -4.52
CA PHE A 110 -0.90 -2.28 -4.47
C PHE A 110 -2.30 -2.40 -3.86
N CYS A 111 -3.14 -3.22 -4.49
CA CYS A 111 -4.44 -3.62 -3.91
C CYS A 111 -4.74 -5.08 -4.23
N ASN A 112 -5.63 -5.71 -3.46
CA ASN A 112 -6.00 -7.11 -3.66
C ASN A 112 -7.12 -7.32 -4.71
N ALA A 113 -7.79 -6.24 -5.14
CA ALA A 113 -8.97 -6.29 -5.99
C ALA A 113 -8.65 -6.00 -7.47
N LYS A 114 -8.56 -7.07 -8.29
CA LYS A 114 -8.21 -6.98 -9.73
C LYS A 114 -9.06 -5.99 -10.52
N HIS A 115 -10.37 -5.93 -10.25
CA HIS A 115 -11.27 -5.02 -10.96
C HIS A 115 -11.02 -3.56 -10.57
N VAL A 116 -10.66 -3.29 -9.31
CA VAL A 116 -10.30 -1.95 -8.82
C VAL A 116 -9.00 -1.49 -9.46
N ALA A 117 -7.96 -2.34 -9.47
CA ALA A 117 -6.69 -2.01 -10.13
C ALA A 117 -6.90 -1.64 -11.60
N ARG A 118 -7.70 -2.41 -12.34
CA ARG A 118 -8.07 -2.09 -13.73
C ARG A 118 -8.81 -0.76 -13.86
N LEU A 119 -9.84 -0.54 -13.04
CA LEU A 119 -10.62 0.70 -13.05
C LEU A 119 -9.74 1.92 -12.83
N VAL A 120 -8.88 1.88 -11.79
CA VAL A 120 -8.02 3.01 -11.45
C VAL A 120 -6.96 3.24 -12.52
N ASN A 121 -6.32 2.19 -13.03
CA ASN A 121 -5.38 2.30 -14.14
C ASN A 121 -6.04 2.86 -15.42
N SER A 122 -7.27 2.45 -15.73
CA SER A 122 -8.04 3.03 -16.84
C SER A 122 -8.35 4.51 -16.60
N SER A 123 -8.66 4.90 -15.36
CA SER A 123 -8.89 6.31 -15.03
C SER A 123 -7.61 7.15 -15.19
N ILE A 124 -6.47 6.66 -14.68
CA ILE A 124 -5.16 7.31 -14.83
C ILE A 124 -4.78 7.42 -16.31
N GLY A 125 -4.90 6.34 -17.08
CA GLY A 125 -4.61 6.35 -18.52
C GLY A 125 -5.53 7.27 -19.32
N SER A 126 -6.76 7.51 -18.86
CA SER A 126 -7.66 8.47 -19.50
C SER A 126 -7.30 9.93 -19.23
N ALA A 127 -6.40 10.21 -18.28
CA ALA A 127 -5.98 11.56 -17.92
C ALA A 127 -5.26 12.29 -19.07
N THR A 128 -4.61 11.54 -19.94
CA THR A 128 -3.91 12.06 -21.12
C THR A 128 -4.79 12.13 -22.36
N GLY A 129 -6.05 11.70 -22.28
CA GLY A 129 -6.89 11.51 -23.46
C GLY A 129 -7.82 10.30 -23.32
N CYS A 130 -9.01 10.37 -23.92
CA CYS A 130 -9.90 9.23 -24.07
C CYS A 130 -9.88 8.78 -25.53
N THR A 131 -9.38 7.58 -25.80
CA THR A 131 -9.30 7.04 -27.16
C THR A 131 -10.66 6.60 -27.70
N GLU A 132 -11.60 6.26 -26.81
CA GLU A 132 -12.95 5.82 -27.16
C GLU A 132 -13.91 6.97 -27.48
N HIS A 133 -13.61 8.17 -26.99
CA HIS A 133 -14.49 9.33 -27.11
C HIS A 133 -13.70 10.51 -27.66
N SER A 134 -13.98 10.86 -28.93
CA SER A 134 -13.34 11.95 -29.66
C SER A 134 -13.58 13.36 -29.09
N SER A 135 -14.49 13.49 -28.11
CA SER A 135 -14.78 14.76 -27.47
C SER A 135 -13.64 15.19 -26.53
N LYS A 136 -12.96 16.28 -26.88
CA LYS A 136 -11.90 16.92 -26.08
C LYS A 136 -12.40 17.65 -24.81
N HIS A 137 -13.61 17.35 -24.34
CA HIS A 137 -14.31 18.11 -23.29
C HIS A 137 -14.49 17.31 -22.01
N PHE A 138 -13.44 16.64 -21.53
CA PHE A 138 -13.42 16.14 -20.16
C PHE A 138 -12.25 16.78 -19.41
N ASP A 139 -12.51 17.10 -18.14
CA ASP A 139 -11.67 17.96 -17.31
C ASP A 139 -10.37 17.25 -16.89
N VAL A 140 -10.51 16.03 -16.37
CA VAL A 140 -9.37 15.17 -15.98
C VAL A 140 -9.55 13.78 -16.54
N ILE A 141 -10.67 13.10 -16.28
CA ILE A 141 -10.95 11.75 -16.77
C ILE A 141 -12.29 11.67 -17.50
N CYS A 142 -12.46 10.71 -18.41
CA CYS A 142 -13.68 10.57 -19.20
C CYS A 142 -14.87 10.10 -18.35
N LYS A 143 -15.84 11.00 -18.12
CA LYS A 143 -17.07 10.72 -17.36
C LYS A 143 -17.85 9.51 -17.91
N ARG A 144 -17.95 9.38 -19.24
CA ARG A 144 -18.73 8.32 -19.89
C ARG A 144 -18.12 6.94 -19.63
N CYS A 145 -16.83 6.75 -19.93
CA CYS A 145 -16.13 5.50 -19.63
C CYS A 145 -16.23 5.13 -18.14
N MET A 146 -16.04 6.11 -17.24
CA MET A 146 -16.07 5.84 -15.81
C MET A 146 -17.47 5.45 -15.32
N LYS A 147 -18.53 6.07 -15.86
CA LYS A 147 -19.91 5.73 -15.54
C LYS A 147 -20.25 4.30 -15.93
N ASP A 148 -19.80 3.85 -17.11
CA ASP A 148 -20.03 2.48 -17.58
C ASP A 148 -19.30 1.45 -16.71
N LEU A 149 -18.08 1.77 -16.25
CA LEU A 149 -17.27 0.88 -15.42
C LEU A 149 -17.71 0.82 -13.96
N THR A 150 -18.21 1.92 -13.39
CA THR A 150 -18.59 2.03 -11.97
C THR A 150 -20.07 1.80 -11.71
N LYS A 151 -20.92 1.90 -12.75
CA LYS A 151 -22.36 1.66 -12.70
C LYS A 151 -23.03 2.47 -11.57
N SER A 152 -23.67 1.79 -10.62
CA SER A 152 -24.40 2.41 -9.51
C SER A 152 -23.50 3.17 -8.52
N ASP A 153 -22.20 2.88 -8.47
CA ASP A 153 -21.26 3.52 -7.55
C ASP A 153 -20.65 4.82 -8.14
N TYR A 154 -21.03 5.20 -9.37
CA TYR A 154 -20.40 6.30 -10.10
C TYR A 154 -20.29 7.60 -9.29
N GLU A 155 -21.40 8.07 -8.69
CA GLU A 155 -21.39 9.35 -7.95
C GLU A 155 -20.46 9.34 -6.74
N LEU A 156 -20.26 8.17 -6.12
CA LEU A 156 -19.37 8.01 -4.97
C LEU A 156 -17.90 7.84 -5.37
N VAL A 157 -17.66 7.16 -6.49
CA VAL A 157 -16.33 6.71 -6.90
C VAL A 157 -15.66 7.68 -7.87
N PHE A 158 -16.43 8.33 -8.74
CA PHE A 158 -15.89 9.23 -9.76
C PHE A 158 -15.05 10.37 -9.18
N PRO A 159 -15.45 11.07 -8.10
CA PRO A 159 -14.60 12.10 -7.50
C PRO A 159 -13.24 11.57 -7.02
N LEU A 160 -13.21 10.33 -6.53
CA LEU A 160 -11.99 9.67 -6.04
C LEU A 160 -11.06 9.25 -7.19
N LEU A 161 -11.63 8.69 -8.28
CA LEU A 161 -10.85 8.39 -9.48
C LEU A 161 -10.25 9.65 -10.08
N ARG A 162 -11.03 10.74 -10.09
CA ARG A 162 -10.58 12.05 -10.56
C ARG A 162 -9.44 12.59 -9.71
N SER A 163 -9.51 12.48 -8.38
CA SER A 163 -8.44 12.97 -7.50
C SER A 163 -7.14 12.18 -7.67
N ILE A 164 -7.23 10.86 -7.79
CA ILE A 164 -6.07 9.99 -8.07
C ILE A 164 -5.40 10.40 -9.38
N ALA A 165 -6.18 10.52 -10.46
CA ALA A 165 -5.65 10.90 -11.78
C ALA A 165 -5.04 12.31 -11.77
N ALA A 166 -5.69 13.28 -11.11
CA ALA A 166 -5.20 14.65 -11.01
C ALA A 166 -3.90 14.78 -10.19
N ALA A 167 -3.62 13.84 -9.30
CA ALA A 167 -2.38 13.81 -8.53
C ALA A 167 -1.19 13.23 -9.32
N GLY A 168 -1.43 12.55 -10.45
CA GLY A 168 -0.40 11.93 -11.27
C GLY A 168 0.83 12.80 -11.57
N PRO A 169 0.69 14.09 -11.94
CA PRO A 169 1.82 14.99 -12.20
C PRO A 169 2.71 15.30 -10.99
N LYS A 170 2.36 14.86 -9.78
CA LYS A 170 3.16 15.06 -8.55
C LYS A 170 4.18 13.94 -8.31
N PHE A 171 4.20 12.93 -9.17
CA PHE A 171 5.07 11.76 -9.05
C PHE A 171 6.03 11.71 -10.24
N ASP A 172 7.25 11.24 -10.00
CA ASP A 172 8.29 11.11 -11.03
C ASP A 172 7.96 9.99 -12.02
N VAL A 173 7.31 8.94 -11.50
CA VAL A 173 6.83 7.81 -12.30
C VAL A 173 5.30 7.87 -12.43
N PRO A 174 4.75 7.49 -13.61
CA PRO A 174 3.31 7.38 -13.77
C PRO A 174 2.71 6.44 -12.73
N LEU A 175 1.69 6.92 -12.01
CA LEU A 175 0.97 6.10 -11.05
C LEU A 175 0.44 4.83 -11.70
N HIS A 176 0.69 3.71 -11.05
CA HIS A 176 0.20 2.41 -11.50
C HIS A 176 -0.24 1.55 -10.32
N VAL A 177 -1.43 0.96 -10.43
CA VAL A 177 -1.99 0.06 -9.42
C VAL A 177 -1.75 -1.38 -9.84
N VAL A 178 -1.01 -2.12 -9.02
CA VAL A 178 -0.70 -3.53 -9.20
C VAL A 178 -1.61 -4.39 -8.32
N LYS A 179 -2.21 -5.42 -8.92
CA LYS A 179 -2.97 -6.41 -8.15
C LYS A 179 -2.00 -7.34 -7.41
N VAL A 180 -2.20 -7.49 -6.09
CA VAL A 180 -1.49 -8.46 -5.26
C VAL A 180 -2.42 -9.56 -4.72
N PRO A 181 -1.91 -10.76 -4.39
CA PRO A 181 -2.65 -11.72 -3.56
C PRO A 181 -3.01 -11.12 -2.20
N ARG A 182 -4.08 -11.65 -1.58
CA ARG A 182 -4.53 -11.19 -0.26
C ARG A 182 -3.48 -11.39 0.82
N ASP A 183 -2.72 -12.47 0.74
CA ASP A 183 -1.72 -12.84 1.74
C ASP A 183 -0.55 -11.84 1.80
N LEU A 184 -0.28 -11.14 0.70
CA LEU A 184 0.73 -10.06 0.65
C LEU A 184 0.17 -8.68 1.02
N ASN A 185 -1.13 -8.60 1.36
CA ASN A 185 -1.84 -7.36 1.67
C ASN A 185 -2.48 -7.39 3.07
N ARG A 186 -1.98 -8.27 3.95
CA ARG A 186 -2.54 -8.53 5.29
C ARG A 186 -2.54 -7.28 6.16
N ALA A 187 -1.47 -6.49 6.12
CA ALA A 187 -1.37 -5.24 6.89
C ALA A 187 -2.48 -4.24 6.53
N ALA A 188 -2.76 -4.05 5.24
CA ALA A 188 -3.83 -3.16 4.79
C ALA A 188 -5.22 -3.72 5.12
N ASP A 189 -5.44 -5.03 4.98
CA ASP A 189 -6.68 -5.72 5.38
C ASP A 189 -6.94 -5.58 6.89
N TYR A 190 -5.88 -5.68 7.72
CA TYR A 190 -5.95 -5.46 9.17
C TYR A 190 -6.40 -4.03 9.48
N LEU A 191 -5.75 -3.02 8.89
CA LEU A 191 -6.09 -1.60 9.10
C LEU A 191 -7.53 -1.30 8.69
N ALA A 192 -7.99 -1.85 7.56
CA ALA A 192 -9.37 -1.65 7.09
C ALA A 192 -10.44 -2.24 8.02
N LYS A 193 -10.10 -3.28 8.79
CA LYS A 193 -11.03 -3.99 9.69
C LYS A 193 -11.00 -3.48 11.13
N ASN A 194 -9.84 -3.03 11.59
CA ASN A 194 -9.55 -2.79 13.01
C ASN A 194 -9.30 -1.32 13.35
N GLY A 195 -9.45 -0.39 12.40
CA GLY A 195 -9.43 1.04 12.72
C GLY A 195 -10.56 1.43 13.67
N GLU A 196 -10.32 2.46 14.48
CA GLU A 196 -11.36 3.12 15.25
C GLU A 196 -12.31 3.91 14.31
N PRO A 197 -13.54 4.23 14.75
CA PRO A 197 -14.44 5.08 13.98
C PRO A 197 -13.82 6.44 13.69
N GLY A 198 -13.87 6.88 12.43
CA GLY A 198 -13.15 8.07 11.96
C GLY A 198 -11.85 7.74 11.26
N MET A 199 -11.07 8.75 10.93
CA MET A 199 -9.79 8.61 10.23
C MET A 199 -8.64 8.78 11.21
N GLU A 200 -7.73 7.80 11.21
CA GLU A 200 -6.50 7.84 11.99
C GLU A 200 -5.30 7.72 11.04
N VAL A 201 -4.29 8.57 11.24
CA VAL A 201 -2.99 8.48 10.58
C VAL A 201 -1.97 8.07 11.64
N LEU A 202 -1.30 6.95 11.40
CA LEU A 202 -0.40 6.28 12.34
C LEU A 202 1.04 6.44 11.87
N SER A 203 1.89 6.97 12.76
CA SER A 203 3.34 6.89 12.60
C SER A 203 3.85 5.48 12.96
N PRO A 204 5.06 5.08 12.54
CA PRO A 204 5.60 3.75 12.82
C PRO A 204 5.62 3.36 14.30
N SER A 205 5.87 4.32 15.20
CA SER A 205 5.85 4.08 16.65
C SER A 205 4.44 3.93 17.23
N GLY A 206 3.43 4.46 16.55
CA GLY A 206 2.01 4.37 16.94
C GLY A 206 1.30 3.11 16.43
N LEU A 207 1.98 2.24 15.66
CA LEU A 207 1.36 1.02 15.13
C LEU A 207 1.02 0.03 16.27
N PRO A 208 -0.18 -0.59 16.26
CA PRO A 208 -0.54 -1.66 17.19
C PRO A 208 0.40 -2.87 17.07
N ASP A 209 0.65 -3.57 18.17
CA ASP A 209 1.62 -4.69 18.19
C ASP A 209 1.25 -5.82 17.22
N GLU A 210 -0.04 -6.14 17.08
CA GLU A 210 -0.53 -7.11 16.10
C GLU A 210 -0.18 -6.72 14.66
N LEU A 211 -0.27 -5.43 14.32
CA LEU A 211 0.13 -4.93 13.00
C LEU A 211 1.64 -4.99 12.82
N LYS A 212 2.42 -4.75 13.88
CA LYS A 212 3.89 -4.90 13.83
C LYS A 212 4.27 -6.35 13.56
N GLU A 213 3.58 -7.30 14.17
CA GLU A 213 3.79 -8.73 13.93
C GLU A 213 3.50 -9.11 12.47
N ILE A 214 2.35 -8.67 11.91
CA ILE A 214 2.01 -8.89 10.49
C ILE A 214 3.12 -8.35 9.57
N LEU A 215 3.57 -7.12 9.81
CA LEU A 215 4.62 -6.51 8.99
C LEU A 215 5.95 -7.27 9.04
N CYS A 216 6.26 -7.87 10.18
CA CYS A 216 7.46 -8.69 10.32
C CYS A 216 7.33 -10.04 9.62
N GLU A 217 6.15 -10.67 9.68
CA GLU A 217 5.87 -11.90 8.94
C GLU A 217 5.98 -11.65 7.43
N ASP A 218 5.35 -10.59 6.94
CA ASP A 218 5.40 -10.18 5.53
C ASP A 218 6.85 -9.95 5.06
N TYR A 219 7.69 -9.35 5.91
CA TYR A 219 9.12 -9.11 5.64
C TYR A 219 9.95 -10.41 5.59
N VAL A 220 9.67 -11.37 6.48
CA VAL A 220 10.38 -12.65 6.50
C VAL A 220 9.95 -13.54 5.32
N GLU A 221 8.69 -13.48 4.92
CA GLU A 221 8.19 -14.28 3.79
C GLU A 221 8.69 -13.75 2.44
N SER A 222 8.73 -12.45 2.23
CA SER A 222 9.24 -11.85 0.98
C SER A 222 10.69 -12.26 0.67
N ASP A 223 11.55 -12.29 1.70
CA ASP A 223 12.94 -12.76 1.60
C ASP A 223 13.04 -14.23 1.16
N ASN A 224 12.08 -15.07 1.54
CA ASN A 224 12.08 -16.50 1.19
C ASN A 224 11.56 -16.78 -0.24
N TYR A 225 10.71 -15.91 -0.78
CA TYR A 225 10.08 -16.12 -2.10
C TYR A 225 10.72 -15.29 -3.23
N GLY A 226 11.74 -14.48 -2.95
CA GLY A 226 12.34 -13.58 -3.95
C GLY A 226 11.33 -12.58 -4.51
N LEU A 227 10.32 -12.23 -3.70
CA LEU A 227 9.30 -11.27 -4.10
C LEU A 227 9.87 -9.84 -4.00
N PRO A 228 9.48 -8.95 -4.93
CA PRO A 228 10.05 -7.60 -5.06
C PRO A 228 9.82 -6.71 -3.83
N CYS A 229 8.99 -7.13 -2.86
CA CYS A 229 8.71 -6.37 -1.66
C CYS A 229 9.98 -6.06 -0.83
N CYS A 230 11.01 -6.91 -0.94
CA CYS A 230 12.22 -6.87 -0.13
C CYS A 230 13.44 -7.38 -0.92
N THR A 231 13.73 -6.85 -2.11
CA THR A 231 15.09 -7.07 -2.63
C THR A 231 16.07 -6.34 -1.71
N SER A 232 16.70 -7.11 -0.82
CA SER A 232 17.93 -6.73 -0.12
C SER A 232 18.81 -5.86 -1.03
N PRO A 233 19.46 -4.80 -0.51
CA PRO A 233 20.36 -3.97 -1.30
C PRO A 233 21.27 -4.87 -2.14
N ARG A 234 21.36 -4.61 -3.45
CA ARG A 234 22.16 -5.39 -4.44
C ARG A 234 23.57 -5.78 -3.96
N TRP A 235 24.12 -5.10 -2.96
CA TRP A 235 25.41 -5.36 -2.31
C TRP A 235 25.48 -6.62 -1.42
N LEU A 236 24.36 -7.20 -0.97
CA LEU A 236 24.40 -8.45 -0.18
C LEU A 236 24.53 -9.72 -1.04
N TRP A 237 24.35 -9.62 -2.36
CA TRP A 237 24.50 -10.75 -3.28
C TRP A 237 25.95 -11.17 -3.54
N VAL A 238 26.94 -10.40 -3.08
CA VAL A 238 28.37 -10.72 -3.27
C VAL A 238 28.95 -11.58 -2.13
N VAL A 239 28.24 -11.76 -1.01
CA VAL A 239 28.83 -12.43 0.18
C VAL A 239 28.42 -13.90 0.35
N PHE A 240 27.44 -14.42 -0.41
CA PHE A 240 26.96 -15.81 -0.23
C PHE A 240 27.03 -16.72 -1.47
N ARG A 241 27.81 -16.33 -2.49
CA ARG A 241 28.25 -17.27 -3.53
C ARG A 241 29.71 -17.00 -3.92
N GLY A 242 30.62 -17.70 -3.25
CA GLY A 242 32.00 -17.82 -3.70
C GLY A 242 32.94 -18.30 -2.61
N TRP A 243 33.22 -19.61 -2.62
CA TRP A 243 34.25 -20.37 -1.90
C TRP A 243 33.91 -20.84 -0.48
#